data_AF-A0A3B3X030-F1
#
_entry.id   AF-A0A3B3X030-F1
#
_cell.length_a   1.000
_cell.length_b   1.000
_cell.length_c   1.000
_cell.angle_alpha   90.00
_cell.angle_beta   90.00
_cell.angle_gamma   90.00
#
_symmetry.space_group_name_H-M   'P 1'
#
loop_
_entity.id
_entity.type
_entity.pdbx_description
1 polymer ?
#
loop_
_entity_poly.entity_id
_entity_poly.type
_entity_poly.pdbx_seq_one_letter_code
_entity_poly.pdbx_strand_id
1 'polypeptide(L)'
;MATRTACQVFRRRFSSASAALRPSTAEIRSRRNAVFSREQQRQRALYPRIEKIEVSLRGPGLDGTLLIMNKGMSTPLSCARHLTEYHVNNSALALVDGELWPLHQPLTDSCTLTLLMFNDSDPTLLNEAYWRSCSALLGQVLETAFKDDYTVELLSTPEVPVTSGAFCCDVVLDPQLDSWTPSPESLRSLTRGAQQLIHQNLAWEPLEVAPSVALEVFSHSRCKQEEVEQKASDSPKGTVMLYRCGDHVLLSGGPLVARTGLCSQYEVTAMHSLGQGPWGHHRRTQGLSLPLQLQAHHTVWRRLRERAEKLVEAGAKQESTPPPSPDSAQ
;
A
#
# COMPACT_ATOMS: atom_id res chain seq x y z
N MET A 1 -43.21 -22.56 67.32
CA MET A 1 -42.25 -21.44 67.45
C MET A 1 -40.88 -21.99 67.09
N ALA A 2 -40.06 -21.49 66.16
CA ALA A 2 -40.15 -20.39 65.22
C ALA A 2 -39.28 -20.77 64.00
N THR A 3 -39.81 -20.49 62.81
CA THR A 3 -39.15 -20.59 61.51
C THR A 3 -38.09 -19.50 61.36
N ARG A 4 -36.86 -19.82 60.93
CA ARG A 4 -35.88 -18.85 60.44
C ARG A 4 -35.52 -19.19 58.99
N THR A 5 -36.20 -18.50 58.07
CA THR A 5 -35.96 -18.52 56.63
C THR A 5 -34.83 -17.54 56.32
N ALA A 6 -33.72 -18.01 55.75
CA ALA A 6 -32.65 -17.16 55.23
C ALA A 6 -32.89 -16.93 53.73
N CYS A 7 -33.35 -15.73 53.36
CA CYS A 7 -33.43 -15.29 51.98
C CYS A 7 -32.03 -14.91 51.47
N GLN A 8 -31.42 -15.78 50.64
CA GLN A 8 -30.27 -15.40 49.82
C GLN A 8 -30.74 -14.57 48.63
N VAL A 9 -30.48 -13.26 48.67
CA VAL A 9 -30.68 -12.35 47.56
C VAL A 9 -29.57 -12.58 46.53
N PHE A 10 -29.87 -13.34 45.48
CA PHE A 10 -29.05 -13.39 44.28
C PHE A 10 -29.15 -12.03 43.56
N ARG A 11 -28.19 -11.12 43.81
CA ARG A 11 -27.94 -9.98 42.95
C ARG A 11 -27.35 -10.47 41.63
N ARG A 12 -28.21 -10.84 40.68
CA ARG A 12 -27.83 -10.88 39.26
C ARG A 12 -27.45 -9.46 38.84
N ARG A 13 -26.15 -9.19 38.77
CA ARG A 13 -25.63 -8.02 38.05
C ARG A 13 -25.95 -8.24 36.58
N PHE A 14 -27.04 -7.65 36.11
CA PHE A 14 -27.23 -7.42 34.69
C PHE A 14 -26.18 -6.39 34.27
N SER A 15 -25.10 -6.87 33.66
CA SER A 15 -24.15 -6.02 32.96
C SER A 15 -24.89 -5.39 31.79
N SER A 16 -24.95 -4.07 31.80
CA SER A 16 -25.57 -3.22 30.80
C SER A 16 -25.11 -3.56 29.39
N ALA A 17 -26.03 -4.02 28.55
CA ALA A 17 -25.87 -4.11 27.11
C ALA A 17 -25.96 -2.70 26.50
N SER A 18 -24.82 -1.99 26.46
CA SER A 18 -24.61 -0.83 25.57
C SER A 18 -23.13 -0.43 25.56
N ALA A 19 -22.23 -1.39 25.39
CA ALA A 19 -20.95 -1.10 24.77
C ALA A 19 -21.19 -1.24 23.27
N ALA A 20 -21.12 -0.15 22.51
CA ALA A 20 -21.16 -0.23 21.06
C ALA A 20 -20.10 -1.26 20.61
N LEU A 21 -20.55 -2.39 20.07
CA LEU A 21 -19.67 -3.45 19.59
C LEU A 21 -18.79 -2.84 18.51
N ARG A 22 -17.51 -2.61 18.83
CA ARG A 22 -16.52 -2.23 17.83
C ARG A 22 -16.48 -3.36 16.80
N PRO A 23 -16.63 -3.07 15.50
CA PRO A 23 -16.56 -4.11 14.48
C PRO A 23 -15.19 -4.76 14.54
N SER A 24 -15.15 -6.08 14.38
CA SER A 24 -13.88 -6.82 14.40
C SER A 24 -13.00 -6.42 13.21
N THR A 25 -11.68 -6.63 13.33
CA THR A 25 -10.72 -6.38 12.24
C THR A 25 -11.10 -7.16 10.97
N ALA A 26 -11.65 -8.37 11.14
CA ALA A 26 -12.12 -9.21 10.04
C ALA A 26 -13.38 -8.63 9.36
N GLU A 27 -14.35 -8.13 10.13
CA GLU A 27 -15.55 -7.47 9.60
C GLU A 27 -15.20 -6.21 8.81
N ILE A 28 -14.27 -5.40 9.33
CA ILE A 28 -13.79 -4.20 8.63
C ILE A 28 -13.16 -4.58 7.29
N ARG A 29 -12.26 -5.58 7.27
CA ARG A 29 -11.63 -6.08 6.03
C ARG A 29 -12.66 -6.60 5.04
N SER A 30 -13.61 -7.42 5.51
CA SER A 30 -14.68 -7.96 4.66
C SER A 30 -15.51 -6.84 4.03
N ARG A 31 -15.89 -5.81 4.80
CA ARG A 31 -16.61 -4.64 4.30
C ARG A 31 -15.80 -3.87 3.26
N ARG A 32 -14.51 -3.61 3.52
CA ARG A 32 -13.61 -2.94 2.55
C ARG A 32 -13.57 -3.70 1.21
N ASN A 33 -13.41 -5.01 1.26
CA ASN A 33 -13.40 -5.87 0.07
C ASN A 33 -14.73 -5.90 -0.67
N ALA A 34 -15.85 -5.87 0.05
CA ALA A 34 -17.18 -5.83 -0.55
C ALA A 34 -17.39 -4.54 -1.35
N VAL A 35 -17.00 -3.39 -0.78
CA VAL A 35 -17.08 -2.08 -1.47
C VAL A 35 -16.16 -2.06 -2.68
N PHE A 36 -14.90 -2.51 -2.53
CA PHE A 36 -13.95 -2.61 -3.64
C PHE A 36 -14.48 -3.48 -4.79
N SER A 37 -15.01 -4.67 -4.46
CA SER A 37 -15.53 -5.61 -5.47
C SER A 37 -16.77 -5.06 -6.17
N ARG A 38 -17.66 -4.39 -5.44
CA ARG A 38 -18.85 -3.73 -5.99
C ARG A 38 -18.46 -2.64 -6.99
N GLU A 39 -17.49 -1.80 -6.64
CA GLU A 39 -17.03 -0.73 -7.54
C GLU A 39 -16.25 -1.28 -8.73
N GLN A 40 -15.41 -2.30 -8.55
CA GLN A 40 -14.72 -3.00 -9.64
C GLN A 40 -15.73 -3.61 -10.63
N GLN A 41 -16.82 -4.22 -10.14
CA GLN A 41 -17.89 -4.74 -10.99
C GLN A 41 -18.62 -3.62 -11.74
N ARG A 42 -18.92 -2.49 -11.07
CA ARG A 42 -19.54 -1.32 -11.69
C ARG A 42 -18.68 -0.78 -12.85
N GLN A 43 -17.37 -0.66 -12.65
CA GLN A 43 -16.45 -0.18 -13.68
C GLN A 43 -16.34 -1.17 -14.85
N ARG A 44 -16.28 -2.47 -14.58
CA ARG A 44 -16.31 -3.50 -15.65
C ARG A 44 -17.60 -3.46 -16.46
N ALA A 45 -18.74 -3.19 -15.82
CA ALA A 45 -20.03 -3.09 -16.48
C ALA A 45 -20.14 -1.89 -17.46
N LEU A 46 -19.23 -0.91 -17.38
CA LEU A 46 -19.15 0.19 -18.35
C LEU A 46 -18.67 -0.26 -19.73
N TYR A 47 -18.08 -1.46 -19.84
CA TYR A 47 -17.60 -2.04 -21.09
C TYR A 47 -18.39 -3.32 -21.44
N PRO A 48 -19.69 -3.22 -21.77
CA PRO A 48 -20.53 -4.40 -22.03
C PRO A 48 -20.20 -5.09 -23.37
N ARG A 49 -19.56 -4.37 -24.30
CA ARG A 49 -19.17 -4.88 -25.61
C ARG A 49 -17.65 -4.85 -25.74
N ILE A 50 -17.12 -5.86 -26.42
CA ILE A 50 -15.68 -5.97 -26.64
C ILE A 50 -15.29 -5.01 -27.77
N GLU A 51 -14.64 -3.92 -27.41
CA GLU A 51 -13.98 -3.00 -28.34
C GLU A 51 -12.48 -3.33 -28.40
N LYS A 52 -11.91 -3.24 -29.60
CA LYS A 52 -10.50 -3.51 -29.84
C LYS A 52 -9.69 -2.21 -29.80
N ILE A 53 -8.53 -2.27 -29.16
CA ILE A 53 -7.54 -1.18 -29.12
C ILE A 53 -6.21 -1.67 -29.67
N GLU A 54 -5.46 -0.76 -30.26
CA GLU A 54 -4.12 -1.02 -30.77
C GLU A 54 -3.10 -0.56 -29.74
N VAL A 55 -2.25 -1.46 -29.31
CA VAL A 55 -1.18 -1.19 -28.33
C VAL A 55 0.15 -1.34 -29.04
N SER A 56 0.85 -0.22 -29.23
CA SER A 56 2.17 -0.20 -29.83
C SER A 56 3.23 -0.35 -28.74
N LEU A 57 4.04 -1.39 -28.81
CA LEU A 57 5.10 -1.60 -27.84
C LEU A 57 6.35 -0.78 -28.19
N ARG A 58 6.97 -0.22 -27.16
CA ARG A 58 8.27 0.46 -27.23
C ARG A 58 9.23 -0.19 -26.25
N GLY A 59 10.47 -0.40 -26.68
CA GLY A 59 11.50 -0.98 -25.84
C GLY A 59 12.55 -1.78 -26.62
N PRO A 60 13.64 -2.18 -25.95
CA PRO A 60 14.76 -2.86 -26.60
C PRO A 60 14.29 -4.15 -27.28
N GLY A 61 14.33 -4.17 -28.62
CA GLY A 61 13.92 -5.31 -29.44
C GLY A 61 12.41 -5.52 -29.56
N LEU A 62 11.59 -4.60 -29.04
CA LEU A 62 10.12 -4.62 -29.13
C LEU A 62 9.55 -3.55 -30.07
N ASP A 63 10.39 -2.59 -30.49
CA ASP A 63 9.99 -1.48 -31.35
C ASP A 63 9.34 -1.98 -32.65
N GLY A 64 8.15 -1.46 -32.95
CA GLY A 64 7.37 -1.84 -34.12
C GLY A 64 6.40 -3.01 -33.88
N THR A 65 6.38 -3.60 -32.68
CA THR A 65 5.38 -4.62 -32.33
C THR A 65 4.05 -3.97 -32.01
N LEU A 66 2.98 -4.42 -32.69
CA LEU A 66 1.61 -3.96 -32.46
C LEU A 66 0.75 -5.12 -31.95
N LEU A 67 0.05 -4.89 -30.84
CA LEU A 67 -0.85 -5.86 -30.22
C LEU A 67 -2.29 -5.34 -30.28
N ILE A 68 -3.22 -6.20 -30.67
CA ILE A 68 -4.65 -5.88 -30.69
C ILE A 68 -5.29 -6.42 -29.41
N MET A 69 -5.64 -5.52 -28.50
CA MET A 69 -6.12 -5.82 -27.15
C MET A 69 -7.58 -5.40 -26.97
N ASN A 70 -8.19 -5.73 -25.82
CA ASN A 70 -9.56 -5.37 -25.51
C ASN A 70 -9.62 -4.13 -24.60
N LYS A 71 -10.34 -3.10 -25.03
CA LYS A 71 -10.61 -1.88 -24.27
C LYS A 71 -11.27 -2.20 -22.92
N GLY A 72 -10.78 -1.59 -21.84
CA GLY A 72 -11.33 -1.72 -20.49
C GLY A 72 -11.18 -3.09 -19.84
N MET A 73 -10.50 -4.04 -20.49
CA MET A 73 -10.32 -5.41 -20.00
C MET A 73 -8.87 -5.86 -20.03
N SER A 74 -8.17 -5.64 -21.14
CA SER A 74 -6.78 -6.01 -21.28
C SER A 74 -5.89 -5.07 -20.48
N THR A 75 -4.88 -5.64 -19.84
CA THR A 75 -3.92 -4.91 -19.00
C THR A 75 -2.52 -4.95 -19.61
N PRO A 76 -1.57 -4.08 -19.21
CA PRO A 76 -0.18 -4.22 -19.63
C PRO A 76 0.42 -5.60 -19.34
N LEU A 77 0.03 -6.24 -18.24
CA LEU A 77 0.44 -7.63 -17.96
C LEU A 77 -0.08 -8.61 -19.02
N SER A 78 -1.29 -8.37 -19.56
CA SER A 78 -1.83 -9.16 -20.67
C SER A 78 -0.99 -8.98 -21.93
N CYS A 79 -0.54 -7.76 -22.22
CA CYS A 79 0.41 -7.49 -23.31
C CYS A 79 1.75 -8.21 -23.09
N ALA A 80 2.30 -8.18 -21.87
CA ALA A 80 3.53 -8.88 -21.53
C ALA A 80 3.42 -10.41 -21.74
N ARG A 81 2.23 -11.00 -21.50
CA ARG A 81 1.96 -12.43 -21.77
C ARG A 81 1.99 -12.80 -23.26
N HIS A 82 1.75 -11.85 -24.16
CA HIS A 82 1.89 -12.07 -25.60
C HIS A 82 3.36 -12.06 -26.07
N LEU A 83 4.28 -11.57 -25.23
CA LEU A 83 5.69 -11.50 -25.55
C LEU A 83 6.42 -12.76 -25.10
N THR A 84 6.93 -12.77 -23.86
CA THR A 84 7.67 -13.90 -23.30
C THR A 84 7.44 -13.99 -21.80
N GLU A 85 7.69 -15.16 -21.23
CA GLU A 85 7.64 -15.37 -19.77
C GLU A 85 8.60 -14.44 -19.02
N TYR A 86 9.73 -14.07 -19.63
CA TYR A 86 10.66 -13.10 -19.07
C TYR A 86 9.99 -11.75 -18.78
N HIS A 87 9.19 -11.22 -19.71
CA HIS A 87 8.48 -9.96 -19.51
C HIS A 87 7.42 -10.10 -18.42
N VAL A 88 6.65 -11.20 -18.42
CA VAL A 88 5.65 -11.46 -17.38
C VAL A 88 6.28 -11.49 -15.99
N ASN A 89 7.49 -12.03 -15.87
CA ASN A 89 8.13 -12.22 -14.58
C ASN A 89 8.94 -11.02 -14.08
N ASN A 90 9.53 -10.23 -14.99
CA ASN A 90 10.44 -9.14 -14.65
C ASN A 90 9.83 -7.75 -14.79
N SER A 91 8.75 -7.58 -15.57
CA SER A 91 8.04 -6.32 -15.63
C SER A 91 7.40 -6.03 -14.27
N ALA A 92 7.72 -4.85 -13.72
CA ALA A 92 7.21 -4.42 -12.44
C ALA A 92 6.18 -3.29 -12.58
N LEU A 93 6.35 -2.44 -13.59
CA LEU A 93 5.46 -1.34 -13.96
C LEU A 93 5.39 -1.18 -15.48
N ALA A 94 4.48 -0.33 -15.95
CA ALA A 94 4.42 0.10 -17.33
C ALA A 94 4.41 1.63 -17.45
N LEU A 95 4.83 2.13 -18.60
CA LEU A 95 4.52 3.47 -19.07
C LEU A 95 3.50 3.35 -20.21
N VAL A 96 2.38 4.05 -20.06
CA VAL A 96 1.34 4.16 -21.08
C VAL A 96 1.34 5.61 -21.55
N ASP A 97 1.75 5.86 -22.80
CA ASP A 97 1.90 7.20 -23.37
C ASP A 97 2.78 8.16 -22.53
N GLY A 98 3.77 7.58 -21.84
CA GLY A 98 4.69 8.31 -20.95
C GLY A 98 4.21 8.45 -19.50
N GLU A 99 2.98 8.07 -19.18
CA GLU A 99 2.46 8.08 -17.81
C GLU A 99 2.67 6.74 -17.10
N LEU A 100 3.00 6.77 -15.80
CA LEU A 100 3.16 5.56 -15.00
C LEU A 100 1.83 4.81 -14.85
N TRP A 101 1.84 3.54 -15.21
CA TRP A 101 0.67 2.69 -15.24
C TRP A 101 0.91 1.36 -14.50
N PRO A 102 0.10 1.01 -13.49
CA PRO A 102 0.13 -0.30 -12.85
C PRO A 102 -0.14 -1.44 -13.84
N LEU A 103 0.60 -2.55 -13.76
CA LEU A 103 0.47 -3.65 -14.73
C LEU A 103 -0.90 -4.36 -14.73
N HIS A 104 -1.64 -4.27 -13.62
CA HIS A 104 -2.97 -4.85 -13.47
C HIS A 104 -4.11 -3.88 -13.80
N GLN A 105 -3.80 -2.63 -14.14
CA GLN A 105 -4.81 -1.64 -14.51
C GLN A 105 -5.23 -1.83 -15.98
N PRO A 106 -6.53 -1.94 -16.29
CA PRO A 106 -7.01 -2.09 -17.67
C PRO A 106 -6.70 -0.88 -18.54
N LEU A 107 -6.32 -1.12 -19.80
CA LEU A 107 -6.07 -0.08 -20.80
C LEU A 107 -7.40 0.45 -21.35
N THR A 108 -7.55 1.77 -21.40
CA THR A 108 -8.79 2.42 -21.85
C THR A 108 -8.81 2.75 -23.33
N ASP A 109 -7.65 3.04 -23.93
CA ASP A 109 -7.55 3.53 -25.31
C ASP A 109 -6.33 2.95 -26.02
N SER A 110 -6.24 3.15 -27.33
CA SER A 110 -5.05 2.79 -28.10
C SER A 110 -3.87 3.62 -27.64
N CYS A 111 -2.75 2.99 -27.32
CA CYS A 111 -1.66 3.62 -26.59
C CYS A 111 -0.29 3.06 -26.98
N THR A 112 0.75 3.80 -26.63
CA THR A 112 2.13 3.33 -26.63
C THR A 112 2.48 2.75 -25.27
N LEU A 113 3.00 1.52 -25.24
CA LEU A 113 3.29 0.78 -24.02
C LEU A 113 4.77 0.44 -23.91
N THR A 114 5.40 0.89 -22.83
CA THR A 114 6.76 0.50 -22.44
C THR A 114 6.70 -0.29 -21.13
N LEU A 115 7.31 -1.46 -21.08
CA LEU A 115 7.39 -2.25 -19.85
C LEU A 115 8.65 -1.86 -19.07
N LEU A 116 8.49 -1.52 -17.79
CA LEU A 116 9.58 -1.11 -16.91
C LEU A 116 10.07 -2.28 -16.06
N MET A 117 11.39 -2.43 -16.00
CA MET A 117 12.11 -3.49 -15.28
C MET A 117 13.23 -2.92 -14.41
N PHE A 118 13.64 -3.65 -13.37
CA PHE A 118 14.66 -3.17 -12.42
C PHE A 118 16.07 -3.04 -13.02
N ASN A 119 16.31 -3.61 -14.19
CA ASN A 119 17.58 -3.57 -14.92
C ASN A 119 17.63 -2.49 -16.01
N ASP A 120 16.58 -1.65 -16.12
CA ASP A 120 16.57 -0.53 -17.05
C ASP A 120 17.61 0.54 -16.67
N SER A 121 18.01 1.36 -17.64
CA SER A 121 19.05 2.39 -17.44
C SER A 121 18.63 3.49 -16.46
N ASP A 122 17.33 3.82 -16.41
CA ASP A 122 16.76 4.77 -15.47
C ASP A 122 15.61 4.12 -14.66
N PRO A 123 15.95 3.43 -13.55
CA PRO A 123 14.96 2.75 -12.72
C PRO A 123 14.40 3.66 -11.62
N THR A 124 14.59 4.99 -11.67
CA THR A 124 14.22 5.92 -10.58
C THR A 124 12.75 5.81 -10.19
N LEU A 125 11.84 5.99 -11.16
CA LEU A 125 10.40 5.89 -10.96
C LEU A 125 9.97 4.50 -10.45
N LEU A 126 10.64 3.46 -10.94
CA LEU A 126 10.37 2.09 -10.52
C LEU A 126 10.83 1.83 -9.08
N ASN A 127 11.98 2.38 -8.68
CA ASN A 127 12.49 2.25 -7.32
C ASN A 127 11.56 2.95 -6.31
N GLU A 128 11.00 4.10 -6.65
CA GLU A 128 10.00 4.78 -5.82
C GLU A 128 8.72 3.95 -5.66
N ALA A 129 8.22 3.38 -6.77
CA ALA A 129 7.07 2.48 -6.72
C ALA A 129 7.35 1.20 -5.92
N TYR A 130 8.57 0.67 -6.02
CA TYR A 130 9.01 -0.47 -5.23
C TYR A 130 9.03 -0.15 -3.72
N TRP A 131 9.55 1.02 -3.33
CA TRP A 131 9.49 1.50 -1.94
C TRP A 131 8.07 1.69 -1.43
N ARG A 132 7.20 2.32 -2.22
CA ARG A 132 5.77 2.46 -1.87
C ARG A 132 5.12 1.08 -1.67
N SER A 133 5.45 0.11 -2.51
CA SER A 133 4.94 -1.26 -2.41
C SER A 133 5.46 -2.00 -1.18
N CYS A 134 6.73 -1.79 -0.81
CA CYS A 134 7.32 -2.38 0.39
C CYS A 134 6.69 -1.81 1.68
N SER A 135 6.43 -0.49 1.71
CA SER A 135 5.69 0.16 2.79
C SER A 135 4.24 -0.31 2.87
N ALA A 136 3.56 -0.49 1.74
CA ALA A 136 2.20 -1.01 1.68
C ALA A 136 2.11 -2.44 2.25
N LEU A 137 3.07 -3.30 1.87
CA LEU A 137 3.20 -4.64 2.42
C LEU A 137 3.43 -4.63 3.95
N LEU A 138 4.27 -3.71 4.43
CA LEU A 138 4.51 -3.53 5.88
C LEU A 138 3.22 -3.16 6.61
N GLY A 139 2.43 -2.24 6.06
CA GLY A 139 1.14 -1.84 6.62
C GLY A 139 0.18 -3.02 6.76
N GLN A 140 0.08 -3.86 5.73
CA GLN A 140 -0.75 -5.07 5.76
C GLN A 140 -0.30 -6.07 6.83
N VAL A 141 1.01 -6.22 7.03
CA VAL A 141 1.56 -7.07 8.08
C VAL A 141 1.26 -6.49 9.46
N LEU A 142 1.41 -5.18 9.64
CA LEU A 142 1.14 -4.51 10.92
C LEU A 142 -0.34 -4.61 11.31
N GLU A 143 -1.27 -4.46 10.38
CA GLU A 143 -2.71 -4.64 10.65
C GLU A 143 -3.09 -6.05 11.13
N THR A 144 -2.29 -7.07 10.77
CA THR A 144 -2.59 -8.49 11.07
C THR A 144 -1.69 -9.10 12.16
N ALA A 145 -0.65 -8.39 12.60
CA ALA A 145 0.33 -8.91 13.55
C ALA A 145 -0.11 -8.87 15.02
N PHE A 146 -1.01 -7.95 15.38
CA PHE A 146 -1.48 -7.76 16.75
C PHE A 146 -2.76 -8.58 17.02
N LYS A 147 -3.02 -8.87 18.30
CA LYS A 147 -4.26 -9.55 18.70
C LYS A 147 -5.47 -8.67 18.38
N ASP A 148 -6.61 -9.32 18.08
CA ASP A 148 -7.86 -8.62 17.74
C ASP A 148 -8.38 -7.69 18.85
N ASP A 149 -7.92 -7.87 20.09
CA ASP A 149 -8.24 -7.01 21.23
C ASP A 149 -7.56 -5.62 21.14
N TYR A 150 -6.52 -5.47 20.33
CA TYR A 150 -5.78 -4.22 20.16
C TYR A 150 -6.11 -3.54 18.84
N THR A 151 -6.39 -2.25 18.90
CA THR A 151 -6.56 -1.44 17.69
C THR A 151 -5.23 -1.09 17.06
N VAL A 152 -5.15 -1.24 15.73
CA VAL A 152 -4.01 -0.80 14.92
C VAL A 152 -4.56 0.14 13.85
N GLU A 153 -4.11 1.39 13.85
CA GLU A 153 -4.48 2.38 12.86
C GLU A 153 -3.23 2.80 12.07
N LEU A 154 -3.23 2.49 10.77
CA LEU A 154 -2.18 2.94 9.86
C LEU A 154 -2.39 4.43 9.57
N LEU A 155 -1.34 5.22 9.68
CA LEU A 155 -1.36 6.63 9.30
C LEU A 155 -1.08 6.79 7.80
N SER A 156 -1.02 8.04 7.33
CA SER A 156 -0.55 8.35 5.99
C SER A 156 0.92 7.94 5.84
N THR A 157 1.21 7.15 4.82
CA THR A 157 2.57 6.64 4.59
C THR A 157 3.45 7.78 4.08
N PRO A 158 4.55 8.12 4.77
CA PRO A 158 5.47 9.14 4.29
C PRO A 158 6.18 8.67 3.01
N GLU A 159 6.26 9.55 2.01
CA GLU A 159 7.10 9.31 0.84
C GLU A 159 8.55 9.60 1.21
N VAL A 160 9.36 8.54 1.23
CA VAL A 160 10.76 8.60 1.63
C VAL A 160 11.63 8.28 0.41
N PRO A 161 12.65 9.10 0.10
CA PRO A 161 13.52 8.84 -1.04
C PRO A 161 14.27 7.52 -0.84
N VAL A 162 14.54 6.82 -1.95
CA VAL A 162 15.22 5.52 -1.94
C VAL A 162 16.61 5.60 -1.32
N THR A 163 17.27 6.76 -1.51
CA THR A 163 18.58 7.08 -0.96
C THR A 163 18.62 7.16 0.55
N SER A 164 17.49 7.26 1.26
CA SER A 164 17.43 7.24 2.73
C SER A 164 17.96 5.94 3.32
N GLY A 165 17.70 4.81 2.64
CA GLY A 165 18.12 3.47 3.03
C GLY A 165 17.04 2.61 3.71
N ALA A 166 15.83 3.14 3.98
CA ALA A 166 14.71 2.35 4.50
C ALA A 166 13.37 2.88 4.02
N PHE A 167 12.40 1.98 3.81
CA PHE A 167 11.01 2.35 3.64
C PHE A 167 10.32 2.40 5.00
N CYS A 168 9.29 3.24 5.13
CA CYS A 168 8.65 3.54 6.41
C CYS A 168 7.13 3.32 6.34
N CYS A 169 6.54 2.92 7.47
CA CYS A 169 5.10 2.89 7.68
C CYS A 169 4.80 3.43 9.08
N ASP A 170 4.01 4.50 9.14
CA ASP A 170 3.63 5.14 10.40
C ASP A 170 2.32 4.52 10.91
N VAL A 171 2.30 4.20 12.20
CA VAL A 171 1.23 3.45 12.84
C VAL A 171 0.94 4.00 14.23
N VAL A 172 -0.34 4.00 14.60
CA VAL A 172 -0.82 4.19 15.97
C VAL A 172 -1.34 2.86 16.46
N LEU A 173 -0.89 2.45 17.65
CA LEU A 173 -1.38 1.24 18.32
C LEU A 173 -2.34 1.63 19.44
N ASP A 174 -3.05 0.64 19.98
CA ASP A 174 -3.90 0.79 21.15
C ASP A 174 -3.15 1.48 22.30
N PRO A 175 -3.77 2.44 23.03
CA PRO A 175 -3.16 3.11 24.17
C PRO A 175 -2.61 2.17 25.25
N GLN A 176 -3.17 0.95 25.38
CA GLN A 176 -2.64 -0.07 26.29
C GLN A 176 -1.20 -0.51 25.93
N LEU A 177 -0.79 -0.29 24.69
CA LEU A 177 0.54 -0.62 24.19
C LEU A 177 1.47 0.60 24.16
N ASP A 178 1.11 1.76 24.71
CA ASP A 178 1.95 2.98 24.66
C ASP A 178 3.37 2.77 25.19
N SER A 179 3.53 2.02 26.29
CA SER A 179 4.85 1.69 26.85
C SER A 179 5.55 0.51 26.17
N TRP A 180 4.86 -0.20 25.26
CA TRP A 180 5.42 -1.37 24.60
C TRP A 180 6.41 -0.95 23.51
N THR A 181 7.56 -1.62 23.51
CA THR A 181 8.58 -1.53 22.47
C THR A 181 8.83 -2.91 21.87
N PRO A 182 9.08 -2.99 20.56
CA PRO A 182 9.24 -4.26 19.87
C PRO A 182 10.56 -4.93 20.29
N SER A 183 10.48 -6.21 20.65
CA SER A 183 11.66 -7.05 20.83
C SER A 183 12.24 -7.47 19.47
N PRO A 184 13.52 -7.91 19.41
CA PRO A 184 14.09 -8.49 18.20
C PRO A 184 13.32 -9.72 17.68
N GLU A 185 12.61 -10.44 18.55
CA GLU A 185 11.70 -11.55 18.17
C GLU A 185 10.42 -11.06 17.51
N SER A 186 9.89 -9.93 17.99
CA SER A 186 8.71 -9.28 17.41
C SER A 186 9.01 -8.82 15.98
N LEU A 187 10.14 -8.16 15.76
CA LEU A 187 10.58 -7.71 14.43
C LEU A 187 10.82 -8.89 13.47
N ARG A 188 11.40 -9.99 13.96
CA ARG A 188 11.54 -11.24 13.19
C ARG A 188 10.18 -11.85 12.83
N SER A 189 9.20 -11.76 13.73
CA SER A 189 7.84 -12.26 13.47
C SER A 189 7.13 -11.41 12.41
N LEU A 190 7.26 -10.08 12.45
CA LEU A 190 6.77 -9.18 11.39
C LEU A 190 7.42 -9.50 10.05
N THR A 191 8.75 -9.68 10.04
CA THR A 191 9.50 -10.06 8.84
C THR A 191 8.99 -11.38 8.26
N ARG A 192 8.70 -12.38 9.10
CA ARG A 192 8.12 -13.66 8.66
C ARG A 192 6.72 -13.48 8.06
N GLY A 193 5.89 -12.61 8.64
CA GLY A 193 4.57 -12.27 8.08
C GLY A 193 4.68 -11.65 6.69
N ALA A 194 5.61 -10.72 6.49
CA ALA A 194 5.89 -10.13 5.18
C ALA A 194 6.35 -11.19 4.17
N GLN A 195 7.27 -12.07 4.59
CA GLN A 195 7.75 -13.17 3.76
C GLN A 195 6.62 -14.11 3.35
N GLN A 196 5.67 -14.43 4.23
CA GLN A 196 4.52 -15.26 3.86
C GLN A 196 3.68 -14.63 2.74
N LEU A 197 3.42 -13.32 2.80
CA LEU A 197 2.71 -12.59 1.74
C LEU A 197 3.50 -12.51 0.43
N ILE A 198 4.83 -12.40 0.51
CA ILE A 198 5.73 -12.45 -0.65
C ILE A 198 5.64 -13.81 -1.35
N HIS A 199 5.70 -14.91 -0.59
CA HIS A 199 5.63 -16.27 -1.14
C HIS A 199 4.27 -16.59 -1.76
N GLN A 200 3.18 -15.97 -1.29
CA GLN A 200 1.86 -16.09 -1.93
C GLN A 200 1.79 -15.41 -3.30
N ASN A 201 2.74 -14.52 -3.61
CA ASN A 201 2.87 -13.84 -4.90
C ASN A 201 1.56 -13.17 -5.36
N LEU A 202 0.93 -12.43 -4.44
CA LEU A 202 -0.35 -11.76 -4.66
C LEU A 202 -0.19 -10.57 -5.61
N ALA A 203 -1.19 -10.35 -6.46
CA ALA A 203 -1.25 -9.18 -7.33
C ALA A 203 -1.70 -7.94 -6.55
N TRP A 204 -1.12 -6.79 -6.88
CA TRP A 204 -1.65 -5.50 -6.47
C TRP A 204 -2.71 -5.07 -7.48
N GLU A 205 -3.98 -5.17 -7.10
CA GLU A 205 -5.10 -4.80 -7.95
C GLU A 205 -5.44 -3.30 -7.78
N PRO A 206 -5.14 -2.45 -8.77
CA PRO A 206 -5.48 -1.03 -8.74
C PRO A 206 -6.96 -0.80 -9.04
N LEU A 207 -7.54 0.20 -8.40
CA LEU A 207 -8.87 0.71 -8.71
C LEU A 207 -8.89 2.22 -8.50
N GLU A 208 -9.06 2.96 -9.59
CA GLU A 208 -9.27 4.41 -9.54
C GLU A 208 -10.73 4.68 -9.17
N VAL A 209 -10.97 5.44 -8.10
CA VAL A 209 -12.31 5.69 -7.57
C VAL A 209 -12.57 7.15 -7.25
N ALA A 210 -13.85 7.51 -7.19
CA ALA A 210 -14.28 8.78 -6.64
C ALA A 210 -14.02 8.84 -5.12
N PRO A 211 -13.76 10.02 -4.54
CA PRO A 211 -13.49 10.18 -3.11
C PRO A 211 -14.61 9.63 -2.22
N SER A 212 -15.87 9.76 -2.65
CA SER A 212 -17.03 9.23 -1.92
C SER A 212 -16.97 7.71 -1.70
N VAL A 213 -16.49 6.96 -2.69
CA VAL A 213 -16.33 5.50 -2.57
C VAL A 213 -15.17 5.16 -1.64
N ALA A 214 -14.06 5.89 -1.73
CA ALA A 214 -12.92 5.71 -0.83
C ALA A 214 -13.27 6.03 0.63
N LEU A 215 -14.07 7.08 0.88
CA LEU A 215 -14.60 7.41 2.21
C LEU A 215 -15.51 6.29 2.77
N GLU A 216 -16.29 5.61 1.91
CA GLU A 216 -17.09 4.45 2.33
C GLU A 216 -16.18 3.29 2.79
N VAL A 217 -15.12 3.00 2.04
CA VAL A 217 -14.11 1.96 2.36
C VAL A 217 -13.46 2.26 3.73
N PHE A 218 -13.07 3.51 3.97
CA PHE A 218 -12.37 3.93 5.19
C PHE A 218 -13.29 4.58 6.24
N SER A 219 -14.58 4.28 6.21
CA SER A 219 -15.59 4.89 7.11
C SER A 219 -15.34 4.71 8.62
N HIS A 220 -14.47 3.79 9.02
CA HIS A 220 -14.13 3.50 10.42
C HIS A 220 -12.90 4.26 10.93
N SER A 221 -12.02 4.77 10.05
CA SER A 221 -10.78 5.48 10.41
C SER A 221 -10.90 6.93 9.99
N ARG A 222 -10.79 7.85 10.97
CA ARG A 222 -10.82 9.29 10.70
C ARG A 222 -9.53 9.76 10.01
N CYS A 223 -8.38 9.24 10.43
CA CYS A 223 -7.10 9.56 9.81
C CYS A 223 -7.11 9.23 8.30
N LYS A 224 -7.66 8.06 7.92
CA LYS A 224 -7.76 7.68 6.51
C LYS A 224 -8.78 8.50 5.73
N GLN A 225 -9.84 9.01 6.36
CA GLN A 225 -10.79 9.90 5.68
C GLN A 225 -10.13 11.24 5.32
N GLU A 226 -9.38 11.83 6.23
CA GLU A 226 -8.61 13.05 5.95
C GLU A 226 -7.55 12.80 4.87
N GLU A 227 -6.89 11.64 4.89
CA GLU A 227 -5.93 11.26 3.84
C GLU A 227 -6.60 11.14 2.45
N VAL A 228 -7.83 10.61 2.39
CA VAL A 228 -8.61 10.53 1.14
C VAL A 228 -8.94 11.92 0.62
N GLU A 229 -9.39 12.83 1.49
CA GLU A 229 -9.75 14.21 1.10
C GLU A 229 -8.54 15.01 0.63
N GLN A 230 -7.39 14.86 1.31
CA GLN A 230 -6.15 15.49 0.91
C GLN A 230 -5.67 14.98 -0.46
N LYS A 231 -5.63 13.67 -0.65
CA LYS A 231 -5.20 13.06 -1.93
C LYS A 231 -6.15 13.37 -3.08
N ALA A 232 -7.45 13.47 -2.81
CA ALA A 232 -8.43 13.89 -3.81
C ALA A 232 -8.21 15.34 -4.24
N SER A 233 -7.78 16.21 -3.31
CA SER A 233 -7.51 17.63 -3.58
C SER A 233 -6.19 17.85 -4.34
N ASP A 234 -5.17 17.04 -4.05
CA ASP A 234 -3.87 17.06 -4.75
C ASP A 234 -3.96 16.46 -6.16
N SER A 235 -4.94 15.59 -6.43
CA SER A 235 -5.11 14.90 -7.71
C SER A 235 -5.76 15.81 -8.77
N PRO A 236 -5.16 15.98 -9.96
CA PRO A 236 -5.73 16.81 -11.02
C PRO A 236 -7.06 16.27 -11.55
N LYS A 237 -7.29 14.95 -11.46
CA LYS A 237 -8.53 14.28 -11.87
C LYS A 237 -9.59 14.28 -10.76
N GLY A 238 -9.24 14.69 -9.53
CA GLY A 238 -10.10 14.59 -8.36
C GLY A 238 -10.41 13.14 -7.93
N THR A 239 -9.65 12.17 -8.43
CA THR A 239 -9.80 10.74 -8.16
C THR A 239 -8.70 10.25 -7.24
N VAL A 240 -8.94 9.10 -6.58
CA VAL A 240 -7.98 8.47 -5.67
C VAL A 240 -7.77 7.01 -6.04
N MET A 241 -6.53 6.53 -5.86
CA MET A 241 -6.14 5.16 -6.20
C MET A 241 -6.21 4.24 -4.97
N LEU A 242 -7.09 3.24 -5.07
CA LEU A 242 -7.15 2.12 -4.14
C LEU A 242 -6.37 0.93 -4.69
N TYR A 243 -5.75 0.16 -3.79
CA TYR A 243 -5.10 -1.09 -4.12
C TYR A 243 -5.66 -2.21 -3.25
N ARG A 244 -5.97 -3.35 -3.86
CA ARG A 244 -6.30 -4.60 -3.16
C ARG A 244 -5.16 -5.60 -3.29
N CYS A 245 -4.75 -6.21 -2.18
CA CYS A 245 -3.80 -7.31 -2.11
C CYS A 245 -4.40 -8.44 -1.26
N GLY A 246 -4.88 -9.49 -1.92
CA GLY A 246 -5.68 -10.52 -1.27
C GLY A 246 -6.93 -9.90 -0.63
N ASP A 247 -7.01 -9.97 0.70
CA ASP A 247 -8.14 -9.47 1.48
C ASP A 247 -7.89 -8.08 2.11
N HIS A 248 -6.78 -7.43 1.77
CA HIS A 248 -6.45 -6.11 2.32
C HIS A 248 -6.60 -5.03 1.24
N VAL A 249 -7.31 -3.95 1.57
CA VAL A 249 -7.50 -2.77 0.72
C VAL A 249 -6.83 -1.57 1.38
N LEU A 250 -6.02 -0.87 0.59
CA LEU A 250 -5.25 0.29 1.03
C LEU A 250 -5.34 1.46 0.05
N LEU A 251 -4.98 2.63 0.56
CA LEU A 251 -4.86 3.88 -0.19
C LEU A 251 -3.38 4.12 -0.53
N SER A 252 -3.05 4.41 -1.78
CA SER A 252 -1.68 4.76 -2.19
C SER A 252 -1.65 6.13 -2.87
N GLY A 253 -0.57 6.88 -2.68
CA GLY A 253 -0.34 8.16 -3.38
C GLY A 253 0.17 7.99 -4.82
N GLY A 254 0.60 6.79 -5.18
CA GLY A 254 1.12 6.50 -6.51
C GLY A 254 1.13 5.00 -6.86
N PRO A 255 1.59 4.65 -8.06
CA PRO A 255 1.52 3.30 -8.58
C PRO A 255 2.38 2.30 -7.81
N LEU A 256 1.84 1.12 -7.54
CA LEU A 256 2.57 0.01 -6.92
C LEU A 256 3.13 -0.95 -7.97
N VAL A 257 4.11 -1.75 -7.59
CA VAL A 257 4.63 -2.83 -8.44
C VAL A 257 3.56 -3.89 -8.69
N ALA A 258 3.76 -4.73 -9.69
CA ALA A 258 2.74 -5.69 -10.11
C ALA A 258 2.29 -6.69 -9.02
N ARG A 259 3.24 -7.29 -8.30
CA ARG A 259 2.97 -8.40 -7.37
C ARG A 259 3.92 -8.40 -6.18
N THR A 260 3.46 -8.95 -5.06
CA THR A 260 4.26 -9.05 -3.82
C THR A 260 5.53 -9.90 -3.99
N GLY A 261 5.52 -10.89 -4.89
CA GLY A 261 6.66 -11.76 -5.16
C GLY A 261 7.82 -11.09 -5.89
N LEU A 262 7.69 -9.83 -6.33
CA LEU A 262 8.82 -9.05 -6.83
C LEU A 262 9.76 -8.64 -5.69
N CYS A 263 9.23 -8.48 -4.48
CA CYS A 263 10.05 -8.33 -3.28
C CYS A 263 10.71 -9.67 -2.95
N SER A 264 12.03 -9.70 -2.73
CA SER A 264 12.73 -10.95 -2.45
C SER A 264 13.36 -10.95 -1.06
N GLN A 265 14.43 -10.18 -0.86
CA GLN A 265 14.97 -9.96 0.47
C GLN A 265 14.11 -8.89 1.13
N TYR A 266 13.49 -9.21 2.27
CA TYR A 266 12.61 -8.27 2.99
C TYR A 266 12.84 -8.45 4.48
N GLU A 267 13.05 -7.34 5.19
CA GLU A 267 13.30 -7.33 6.63
C GLU A 267 12.72 -6.08 7.29
N VAL A 268 12.03 -6.27 8.41
CA VAL A 268 11.59 -5.18 9.29
C VAL A 268 12.71 -4.91 10.29
N THR A 269 13.32 -3.73 10.19
CA THR A 269 14.60 -3.43 10.86
C THR A 269 14.40 -2.81 12.23
N ALA A 270 13.52 -1.83 12.34
CA ALA A 270 13.28 -1.09 13.58
C ALA A 270 11.86 -0.52 13.64
N MET A 271 11.42 -0.19 14.84
CA MET A 271 10.25 0.67 15.04
C MET A 271 10.58 1.70 16.11
N HIS A 272 10.41 2.98 15.74
CA HIS A 272 10.77 4.14 16.52
C HIS A 272 9.51 4.85 17.00
N SER A 273 9.57 5.40 18.22
CA SER A 273 8.53 6.31 18.70
C SER A 273 8.78 7.71 18.15
N LEU A 274 7.76 8.31 17.51
CA LEU A 274 7.78 9.70 17.05
C LEU A 274 7.17 10.66 18.08
N GLY A 275 6.60 10.14 19.16
CA GLY A 275 5.93 10.93 20.20
C GLY A 275 4.40 10.96 20.05
N GLN A 276 3.76 11.85 20.81
CA GLN A 276 2.30 12.04 20.76
C GLN A 276 1.91 12.93 19.58
N GLY A 277 0.96 12.47 18.79
CA GLY A 277 0.36 13.20 17.68
C GLY A 277 -1.16 13.35 17.84
N PRO A 278 -1.85 13.91 16.84
CA PRO A 278 -3.30 14.16 16.91
C PRO A 278 -4.13 12.88 17.06
N TRP A 279 -3.62 11.74 16.57
CA TRP A 279 -4.32 10.45 16.60
C TRP A 279 -3.87 9.53 17.74
N GLY A 280 -2.90 9.96 18.56
CA GLY A 280 -2.32 9.19 19.66
C GLY A 280 -0.81 9.04 19.54
N HIS A 281 -0.26 7.97 20.11
CA HIS A 281 1.18 7.75 20.10
C HIS A 281 1.67 7.23 18.76
N HIS A 282 2.36 8.08 17.99
CA HIS A 282 2.84 7.76 16.66
C HIS A 282 4.12 6.93 16.72
N ARG A 283 4.14 5.83 15.96
CA ARG A 283 5.32 4.98 15.78
C ARG A 283 5.65 4.84 14.31
N ARG A 284 6.93 4.92 13.98
CA ARG A 284 7.45 4.67 12.63
C ARG A 284 8.10 3.30 12.58
N THR A 285 7.51 2.39 11.82
CA THR A 285 8.12 1.09 11.53
C THR A 285 8.92 1.19 10.24
N GLN A 286 10.13 0.67 10.24
CA GLN A 286 11.08 0.75 9.13
C GLN A 286 11.47 -0.63 8.65
N GLY A 287 11.78 -0.72 7.37
CA GLY A 287 12.26 -1.95 6.77
C GLY A 287 13.18 -1.70 5.58
N LEU A 288 13.82 -2.79 5.18
CA LEU A 288 14.71 -2.86 4.03
C LEU A 288 14.23 -3.99 3.12
N SER A 289 14.27 -3.75 1.81
CA SER A 289 13.97 -4.79 0.85
C SER A 289 14.77 -4.65 -0.44
N LEU A 290 15.07 -5.77 -1.09
CA LEU A 290 15.64 -5.80 -2.44
C LEU A 290 14.82 -6.72 -3.34
N PRO A 291 14.60 -6.31 -4.61
CA PRO A 291 13.81 -7.09 -5.54
C PRO A 291 14.55 -8.37 -5.95
N LEU A 292 13.82 -9.34 -6.49
CA LEU A 292 14.36 -10.64 -6.90
C LEU A 292 15.54 -10.51 -7.88
N GLN A 293 15.50 -9.50 -8.75
CA GLN A 293 16.53 -9.26 -9.76
C GLN A 293 17.82 -8.65 -9.20
N LEU A 294 17.78 -8.06 -7.99
CA LEU A 294 18.90 -7.31 -7.40
C LEU A 294 19.22 -7.82 -5.98
N GLN A 295 19.36 -9.13 -5.82
CA GLN A 295 19.72 -9.72 -4.53
C GLN A 295 21.13 -9.31 -4.09
N ALA A 296 21.26 -8.91 -2.83
CA ALA A 296 22.55 -8.60 -2.23
C ALA A 296 23.17 -9.82 -1.55
N HIS A 297 24.50 -9.91 -1.62
CA HIS A 297 25.27 -10.84 -0.80
C HIS A 297 25.12 -10.51 0.69
N HIS A 298 25.19 -11.52 1.55
CA HIS A 298 24.91 -11.39 3.00
C HIS A 298 25.74 -10.32 3.71
N THR A 299 26.98 -10.07 3.27
CA THR A 299 27.86 -9.02 3.84
C THR A 299 27.33 -7.62 3.51
N VAL A 300 26.88 -7.40 2.28
CA VAL A 300 26.28 -6.13 1.83
C VAL A 300 24.92 -5.94 2.51
N TRP A 301 24.11 -7.00 2.58
CA TRP A 301 22.81 -6.97 3.26
C TRP A 301 22.95 -6.52 4.72
N ARG A 302 23.93 -7.05 5.46
CA ARG A 302 24.19 -6.64 6.85
C ARG A 302 24.48 -5.13 6.97
N ARG A 303 25.28 -4.57 6.06
CA ARG A 303 25.59 -3.13 6.05
C ARG A 303 24.37 -2.27 5.75
N LEU A 304 23.54 -2.70 4.80
CA LEU A 304 22.29 -2.01 4.47
C LEU A 304 21.32 -2.07 5.65
N ARG A 305 21.22 -3.22 6.33
CA ARG A 305 20.42 -3.40 7.54
C ARG A 305 20.88 -2.47 8.66
N GLU A 306 22.18 -2.42 8.98
CA GLU A 306 22.74 -1.50 9.99
C GLU A 306 22.37 -0.03 9.71
N ARG A 307 22.28 0.36 8.45
CA ARG A 307 21.83 1.68 8.04
C ARG A 307 20.32 1.86 8.23
N ALA A 308 19.52 0.87 7.86
CA ALA A 308 18.06 0.90 7.93
C ALA A 308 17.49 0.78 9.35
N GLU A 309 18.32 0.47 10.35
CA GLU A 309 17.96 0.51 11.78
C GLU A 309 17.96 1.94 12.36
N LYS A 310 18.54 2.91 11.64
CA LYS A 310 18.55 4.32 12.06
C LYS A 310 17.27 5.00 11.61
N LEU A 311 16.67 5.79 12.50
CA LEU A 311 15.45 6.54 12.23
C LEU A 311 15.63 7.43 10.99
N VAL A 312 14.96 7.04 9.92
CA VAL A 312 14.74 7.89 8.75
C VAL A 312 13.70 8.97 9.02
N GLU A 313 14.13 10.23 8.95
CA GLU A 313 13.25 11.39 8.94
C GLU A 313 12.60 11.53 7.56
N ALA A 314 11.28 11.74 7.54
CA ALA A 314 10.59 12.02 6.29
C ALA A 314 10.81 13.50 6.00
N GLY A 315 11.48 13.82 4.89
CA GLY A 315 11.63 15.21 4.48
C GLY A 315 10.25 15.84 4.28
N ALA A 316 9.99 16.98 4.92
CA ALA A 316 8.89 17.84 4.50
C ALA A 316 9.04 18.11 2.99
N LYS A 317 7.96 17.97 2.21
CA LYS A 317 7.91 18.41 0.80
C LYS A 317 8.62 19.77 0.74
N GLN A 318 9.72 19.87 0.00
CA GLN A 318 10.37 21.16 -0.22
C GLN A 318 9.31 22.08 -0.84
N GLU A 319 8.83 23.06 -0.08
CA GLU A 319 8.14 24.21 -0.65
C GLU A 319 9.09 24.80 -1.68
N SER A 320 8.70 24.71 -2.95
CA SER A 320 9.40 25.40 -4.03
C SER A 320 9.35 26.89 -3.74
N THR A 321 10.42 27.44 -3.17
CA THR A 321 10.65 28.88 -3.16
C THR A 321 10.55 29.37 -4.60
N PRO A 322 9.62 30.28 -4.94
CA PRO A 322 9.57 30.85 -6.28
C PRO A 322 10.88 31.60 -6.54
N PRO A 323 11.39 31.58 -7.79
CA PRO A 323 12.59 32.33 -8.13
C PRO A 323 12.34 33.83 -7.88
N PRO A 324 13.36 34.59 -7.41
CA PRO A 324 13.20 36.02 -7.22
C PRO A 324 12.88 36.67 -8.57
N SER A 325 11.84 37.50 -8.59
CA SER A 325 11.51 38.36 -9.72
C SER A 325 12.71 39.24 -10.08
N PRO A 326 12.99 39.46 -11.38
CA PRO A 326 14.02 40.41 -11.78
C PRO A 326 13.49 41.81 -11.51
N ASP A 327 13.85 42.36 -10.35
CA ASP A 327 13.62 43.77 -10.09
C ASP A 327 14.51 44.60 -11.01
N SER A 328 13.80 45.48 -11.70
CA SER A 328 14.25 46.63 -12.46
C SER A 328 15.21 47.55 -11.67
N ALA A 329 16.38 47.77 -12.25
CA ALA A 329 17.22 48.95 -12.06
C ALA A 329 17.86 49.20 -13.44
N GLN A 330 17.50 50.23 -14.22
CA GLN A 330 17.83 51.65 -14.01
C GLN A 330 19.23 51.86 -13.45
#